data_AF-A0A357A1F8-F1
#
_entry.id   AF-A0A357A1F8-F1
#
_cell.length_a   1.000
_cell.length_b   1.000
_cell.length_c   1.000
_cell.angle_alpha   90.00
_cell.angle_beta   90.00
_cell.angle_gamma   90.00
#
_symmetry.space_group_name_H-M   'P 1'
#
loop_
_entity.id
_entity.type
_entity.pdbx_description
1 polymer ?
#
loop_
_entity_poly.entity_id
_entity_poly.type
_entity_poly.pdbx_seq_one_letter_code
_entity_poly.pdbx_strand_id
1 'polypeptide(L)'
;MKIAVVTGDDVRSRISDFMEQGILGEDLEDGTPFSTIRQNLLFANVYLGSWPLVQALRMGADVVISGRTTDSAQFMAPLLYEFEWPSDDWSRLSQGVMMGHLLECSAQSTGGNFSGNWWDVPNMDEIGYPIAAVAENGAFVVTKSPQRGGLVTQDTIKEQMLYEIHDPRAYITPDVICDFTTAQIRDLGADHVEITGTTGRPAPN
;
A
#
# COMPACT_ATOMS: atom_id res chain seq x y z
N MET A 1 -15.30 -20.97 -10.26
CA MET A 1 -14.19 -20.51 -9.43
C MET A 1 -12.87 -20.73 -10.17
N LYS A 2 -12.33 -19.68 -10.76
CA LYS A 2 -11.04 -19.62 -11.43
C LYS A 2 -10.04 -18.99 -10.48
N ILE A 3 -8.87 -19.62 -10.34
CA ILE A 3 -7.79 -19.13 -9.49
C ILE A 3 -6.62 -18.77 -10.39
N ALA A 4 -6.07 -17.57 -10.22
CA ALA A 4 -4.82 -17.16 -10.84
C ALA A 4 -3.72 -17.06 -9.79
N VAL A 5 -2.49 -17.41 -10.18
CA VAL A 5 -1.31 -17.30 -9.34
C VAL A 5 -0.32 -16.32 -9.97
N VAL A 6 0.04 -15.28 -9.23
CA VAL A 6 1.07 -14.32 -9.61
C VAL A 6 2.40 -14.74 -8.98
N THR A 7 3.40 -14.96 -9.83
CA THR A 7 4.75 -15.37 -9.46
C THR A 7 5.77 -14.37 -10.00
N GLY A 8 7.01 -14.43 -9.52
CA GLY A 8 8.13 -13.61 -10.02
C GLY A 8 8.73 -12.68 -8.95
N ASP A 9 8.17 -12.73 -7.74
CA ASP A 9 8.73 -12.11 -6.57
C ASP A 9 9.98 -12.84 -6.05
N ASP A 10 10.03 -14.19 -6.11
CA ASP A 10 11.21 -14.96 -5.71
C ASP A 10 12.38 -14.73 -6.67
N VAL A 11 13.40 -14.02 -6.16
CA VAL A 11 14.64 -13.68 -6.87
C VAL A 11 15.85 -14.41 -6.30
N ARG A 12 15.66 -15.48 -5.51
CA ARG A 12 16.77 -16.23 -4.90
C ARG A 12 17.75 -16.79 -5.93
N SER A 13 17.26 -17.19 -7.10
CA SER A 13 18.08 -17.67 -8.22
C SER A 13 18.97 -16.58 -8.83
N ARG A 14 18.63 -15.30 -8.62
CA ARG A 14 19.32 -14.12 -9.20
C ARG A 14 20.30 -13.43 -8.25
N ILE A 15 20.46 -13.95 -7.03
CA ILE A 15 21.33 -13.34 -6.01
C ILE A 15 22.78 -13.19 -6.49
N SER A 16 23.32 -14.19 -7.20
CA SER A 16 24.68 -14.08 -7.76
C SER A 16 24.79 -12.89 -8.73
N ASP A 17 23.85 -12.77 -9.67
CA ASP A 17 23.82 -11.69 -10.66
C ASP A 17 23.72 -10.32 -9.98
N PHE A 18 22.87 -10.19 -8.95
CA PHE A 18 22.70 -8.94 -8.22
C PHE A 18 23.92 -8.55 -7.40
N MET A 19 24.67 -9.52 -6.86
CA MET A 19 25.96 -9.24 -6.22
C MET A 19 27.00 -8.80 -7.25
N GLU A 20 27.08 -9.45 -8.41
CA GLU A 20 28.01 -9.07 -9.49
C GLU A 20 27.71 -7.67 -10.05
N GLN A 21 26.44 -7.29 -10.12
CA GLN A 21 26.00 -5.95 -10.53
C GLN A 21 26.15 -4.89 -9.43
N GLY A 22 26.53 -5.27 -8.22
CA GLY A 22 26.65 -4.36 -7.08
C GLY A 22 25.31 -3.86 -6.53
N ILE A 23 24.20 -4.52 -6.87
CA ILE A 23 22.86 -4.21 -6.33
C ILE A 23 22.76 -4.68 -4.88
N LEU A 24 23.36 -5.84 -4.56
CA LEU A 24 23.43 -6.38 -3.21
C LEU A 24 24.80 -6.05 -2.60
N GLY A 25 24.84 -5.01 -1.79
CA GLY A 25 26.05 -4.54 -1.09
C GLY A 25 26.00 -4.84 0.40
N GLU A 26 25.70 -3.81 1.18
CA GLU A 26 25.66 -3.84 2.63
C GLU A 26 24.20 -3.71 3.12
N ASP A 27 23.94 -4.28 4.29
CA ASP A 27 22.72 -4.04 5.03
C ASP A 27 22.57 -2.54 5.32
N LEU A 28 21.36 -2.00 5.15
CA LEU A 28 21.11 -0.56 5.27
C LEU A 28 21.08 -0.07 6.72
N GLU A 29 20.89 -0.96 7.69
CA GLU A 29 20.80 -0.62 9.11
C GLU A 29 22.17 -0.65 9.79
N ASP A 30 22.97 -1.70 9.55
CA ASP A 30 24.22 -1.94 10.27
C ASP A 30 25.48 -2.01 9.40
N GLY A 31 25.34 -1.94 8.07
CA GLY A 31 26.45 -2.00 7.13
C GLY A 31 27.04 -3.40 6.95
N THR A 32 26.40 -4.44 7.48
CA THR A 32 26.89 -5.82 7.34
C THR A 32 26.90 -6.22 5.87
N PRO A 33 28.03 -6.70 5.31
CA PRO A 33 28.07 -7.10 3.91
C PRO A 33 27.14 -8.29 3.64
N PHE A 34 26.35 -8.22 2.57
CA PHE A 34 25.42 -9.29 2.18
C PHE A 34 26.12 -10.65 1.98
N SER A 35 27.40 -10.62 1.58
CA SER A 35 28.24 -11.82 1.42
C SER A 35 28.33 -12.68 2.69
N THR A 36 28.18 -12.08 3.87
CA THR A 36 28.25 -12.78 5.18
C THR A 36 27.02 -13.66 5.45
N ILE A 37 25.85 -13.28 4.93
CA ILE A 37 24.58 -14.00 5.13
C ILE A 37 24.23 -14.92 3.96
N ARG A 38 24.94 -14.83 2.84
CA ARG A 38 24.64 -15.55 1.58
C ARG A 38 24.40 -17.05 1.77
N GLN A 39 25.21 -17.73 2.57
CA GLN A 39 25.08 -19.18 2.79
C GLN A 39 23.85 -19.57 3.62
N ASN A 40 23.30 -18.62 4.39
CA ASN A 40 22.16 -18.81 5.27
C ASN A 40 20.87 -18.23 4.70
N LEU A 41 20.87 -17.80 3.43
CA LEU A 41 19.72 -17.17 2.78
C LEU A 41 18.56 -18.17 2.60
N LEU A 42 17.46 -17.92 3.31
CA LEU A 42 16.24 -18.75 3.24
C LEU A 42 15.33 -18.32 2.08
N PHE A 43 15.10 -17.02 1.93
CA PHE A 43 14.22 -16.41 0.95
C PHE A 43 14.82 -15.09 0.45
N ALA A 44 14.44 -14.69 -0.76
CA ALA A 44 14.77 -13.40 -1.32
C ALA A 44 13.65 -13.00 -2.27
N ASN A 45 12.83 -12.04 -1.86
CA ASN A 45 11.63 -11.66 -2.60
C ASN A 45 11.65 -10.16 -2.87
N VAL A 46 11.26 -9.77 -4.08
CA VAL A 46 10.96 -8.37 -4.41
C VAL A 46 9.48 -8.09 -4.18
N TYR A 47 9.15 -6.83 -3.94
CA TYR A 47 7.75 -6.39 -3.90
C TYR A 47 7.24 -6.21 -5.33
N LEU A 48 6.22 -6.97 -5.71
CA LEU A 48 5.46 -6.76 -6.94
C LEU A 48 4.45 -5.63 -6.78
N GLY A 49 4.21 -4.90 -7.87
CA GLY A 49 3.13 -3.90 -7.97
C GLY A 49 1.79 -4.50 -8.33
N SER A 50 0.87 -3.64 -8.75
CA SER A 50 -0.54 -3.94 -9.00
C SER A 50 -0.78 -4.60 -10.35
N TRP A 51 0.03 -4.31 -11.36
CA TRP A 51 -0.22 -4.74 -12.74
C TRP A 51 -0.32 -6.26 -12.96
N PRO A 52 0.50 -7.12 -12.32
CA PRO A 52 0.32 -8.57 -12.40
C PRO A 52 -1.02 -9.04 -11.82
N LEU A 53 -1.52 -8.39 -10.75
CA LEU A 53 -2.83 -8.68 -10.17
C LEU A 53 -3.95 -8.24 -11.13
N VAL A 54 -3.82 -7.07 -11.76
CA VAL A 54 -4.75 -6.59 -12.79
C VAL A 54 -4.82 -7.56 -13.96
N GLN A 55 -3.68 -8.09 -14.42
CA GLN A 55 -3.64 -9.09 -15.48
C GLN A 55 -4.38 -10.37 -15.07
N ALA A 56 -4.19 -10.84 -13.85
CA ALA A 56 -4.92 -11.99 -13.31
C ALA A 56 -6.44 -11.76 -13.30
N LEU A 57 -6.90 -10.58 -12.88
CA LEU A 57 -8.32 -10.19 -12.91
C LEU A 57 -8.85 -10.15 -14.35
N ARG A 58 -8.10 -9.59 -15.30
CA ARG A 58 -8.46 -9.55 -16.74
C ARG A 58 -8.55 -10.94 -17.38
N MET A 59 -7.86 -11.93 -16.85
CA MET A 59 -8.01 -13.34 -17.26
C MET A 59 -9.31 -13.98 -16.71
N GLY A 60 -10.10 -13.23 -15.95
CA GLY A 60 -11.35 -13.66 -15.35
C GLY A 60 -11.14 -14.50 -14.09
N ALA A 61 -10.10 -14.24 -13.31
CA ALA A 61 -9.88 -14.90 -12.03
C ALA A 61 -10.92 -14.46 -10.99
N ASP A 62 -11.50 -15.42 -10.27
CA ASP A 62 -12.36 -15.16 -9.10
C ASP A 62 -11.53 -14.96 -7.83
N VAL A 63 -10.34 -15.59 -7.77
CA VAL A 63 -9.37 -15.48 -6.67
C VAL A 63 -7.98 -15.31 -7.28
N VAL A 64 -7.24 -14.32 -6.79
CA VAL A 64 -5.82 -14.12 -7.14
C VAL A 64 -4.98 -14.46 -5.92
N ILE A 65 -4.02 -15.36 -6.09
CA ILE A 65 -3.01 -15.68 -5.09
C ILE A 65 -1.69 -15.13 -5.61
N SER A 66 -0.98 -14.34 -4.81
CA SER A 66 0.30 -13.76 -5.20
C SER A 66 1.38 -14.14 -4.20
N GLY A 67 2.64 -14.11 -4.66
CA GLY A 67 3.79 -13.96 -3.77
C GLY A 67 3.84 -12.55 -3.16
N ARG A 68 5.04 -12.04 -2.87
CA ARG A 68 5.22 -10.74 -2.24
C ARG A 68 4.77 -9.60 -3.16
N THR A 69 3.71 -8.88 -2.78
CA THR A 69 3.28 -7.61 -3.36
C THR A 69 3.48 -6.50 -2.34
N THR A 70 3.45 -5.24 -2.77
CA THR A 70 3.14 -4.18 -1.80
C THR A 70 1.72 -4.40 -1.27
N ASP A 71 1.48 -3.99 -0.04
CA ASP A 71 0.16 -4.13 0.60
C ASP A 71 -0.84 -3.23 -0.14
N SER A 72 -0.44 -1.99 -0.44
CA SER A 72 -1.20 -1.05 -1.30
C SER A 72 -1.58 -1.60 -2.67
N ALA A 73 -0.77 -2.44 -3.31
CA ALA A 73 -1.08 -3.01 -4.61
C ALA A 73 -2.30 -3.95 -4.58
N GLN A 74 -2.52 -4.63 -3.45
CA GLN A 74 -3.67 -5.52 -3.28
C GLN A 74 -4.99 -4.75 -3.30
N PHE A 75 -4.99 -3.51 -2.79
CA PHE A 75 -6.15 -2.63 -2.81
C PHE A 75 -6.27 -1.83 -4.12
N MET A 76 -5.16 -1.41 -4.72
CA MET A 76 -5.16 -0.63 -5.95
C MET A 76 -5.53 -1.47 -7.19
N ALA A 77 -5.12 -2.73 -7.26
CA ALA A 77 -5.36 -3.57 -8.44
C ALA A 77 -6.85 -3.71 -8.83
N PRO A 78 -7.81 -3.93 -7.90
CA PRO A 78 -9.24 -3.90 -8.23
C PRO A 78 -9.69 -2.56 -8.84
N LEU A 79 -9.16 -1.42 -8.39
CA LEU A 79 -9.50 -0.11 -8.95
C LEU A 79 -8.96 0.06 -10.36
N LEU A 80 -7.72 -0.37 -10.61
CA LEU A 80 -7.13 -0.35 -11.95
C LEU A 80 -7.87 -1.25 -12.94
N TYR A 81 -8.38 -2.38 -12.45
CA TYR A 81 -9.20 -3.29 -13.24
C TYR A 81 -10.57 -2.67 -13.57
N GLU A 82 -11.27 -2.12 -12.58
CA GLU A 82 -12.63 -1.60 -12.72
C GLU A 82 -12.68 -0.27 -13.48
N PHE A 83 -11.80 0.68 -13.15
CA PHE A 83 -11.80 2.03 -13.71
C PHE A 83 -10.85 2.23 -14.90
N GLU A 84 -10.13 1.18 -15.28
CA GLU A 84 -9.21 1.17 -16.43
C GLU A 84 -8.23 2.36 -16.45
N TRP A 85 -7.72 2.77 -15.28
CA TRP A 85 -6.81 3.91 -15.19
C TRP A 85 -5.55 3.70 -16.04
N PRO A 86 -5.10 4.71 -16.80
CA PRO A 86 -3.88 4.63 -17.59
C PRO A 86 -2.65 4.39 -16.71
N SER A 87 -1.69 3.61 -17.20
CA SER A 87 -0.44 3.32 -16.47
C SER A 87 0.49 4.53 -16.33
N ASP A 88 0.24 5.58 -17.08
CA ASP A 88 0.96 6.86 -17.03
C ASP A 88 0.17 7.97 -16.33
N ASP A 89 -1.01 7.68 -15.77
CA ASP A 89 -1.74 8.61 -14.89
C ASP A 89 -1.19 8.51 -13.45
N TRP A 90 0.00 9.05 -13.24
CA TRP A 90 0.70 8.94 -11.96
C TRP A 90 -0.05 9.58 -10.79
N SER A 91 -0.92 10.56 -11.04
CA SER A 91 -1.77 11.14 -10.01
C SER A 91 -2.81 10.14 -9.52
N ARG A 92 -3.51 9.44 -10.43
CA ARG A 92 -4.45 8.39 -10.03
C ARG A 92 -3.76 7.20 -9.40
N LEU A 93 -2.59 6.79 -9.92
CA LEU A 93 -1.80 5.73 -9.29
C LEU A 93 -1.38 6.12 -7.87
N SER A 94 -0.89 7.35 -7.66
CA SER A 94 -0.54 7.85 -6.33
C SER A 94 -1.75 7.88 -5.39
N GLN A 95 -2.92 8.24 -5.90
CA GLN A 95 -4.17 8.24 -5.14
C GLN A 95 -4.61 6.82 -4.75
N GLY A 96 -4.43 5.84 -5.65
CA GLY A 96 -4.65 4.43 -5.38
C GLY A 96 -3.68 3.87 -4.34
N VAL A 97 -2.39 4.24 -4.41
CA VAL A 97 -1.39 3.86 -3.40
C VAL A 97 -1.73 4.46 -2.04
N MET A 98 -2.07 5.75 -1.98
CA MET A 98 -2.51 6.41 -0.74
C MET A 98 -3.72 5.70 -0.13
N MET A 99 -4.74 5.36 -0.94
CA MET A 99 -5.87 4.60 -0.45
C MET A 99 -5.43 3.25 0.09
N GLY A 100 -4.61 2.49 -0.64
CA GLY A 100 -4.15 1.18 -0.21
C GLY A 100 -3.36 1.24 1.10
N HIS A 101 -2.49 2.24 1.22
CA HIS A 101 -1.71 2.50 2.42
C HIS A 101 -2.59 2.89 3.64
N LEU A 102 -3.74 3.54 3.42
CA LEU A 102 -4.70 3.81 4.50
C LEU A 102 -5.57 2.59 4.87
N LEU A 103 -5.63 1.56 4.03
CA LEU A 103 -6.44 0.35 4.28
C LEU A 103 -5.63 -0.85 4.79
N GLU A 104 -4.30 -0.81 4.68
CA GLU A 104 -3.39 -1.81 5.23
C GLU A 104 -3.20 -1.65 6.75
N CYS A 105 -2.32 -2.47 7.35
CA CYS A 105 -2.00 -2.41 8.78
C CYS A 105 -3.21 -2.58 9.74
N SER A 106 -4.23 -3.34 9.31
CA SER A 106 -5.43 -3.67 10.09
C SER A 106 -6.33 -2.46 10.41
N ALA A 107 -6.35 -1.98 11.65
CA ALA A 107 -7.33 -1.01 12.14
C ALA A 107 -6.72 0.37 12.38
N GLN A 108 -5.54 0.67 11.82
CA GLN A 108 -4.79 1.87 12.18
C GLN A 108 -5.51 3.16 11.77
N SER A 109 -6.03 3.24 10.54
CA SER A 109 -6.88 4.37 10.09
C SER A 109 -8.22 4.48 10.80
N THR A 110 -8.58 3.51 11.63
CA THR A 110 -9.81 3.51 12.45
C THR A 110 -9.51 3.62 13.95
N GLY A 111 -8.27 3.94 14.33
CA GLY A 111 -7.88 4.22 15.72
C GLY A 111 -7.04 3.13 16.40
N GLY A 112 -6.70 2.03 15.73
CA GLY A 112 -6.09 0.85 16.34
C GLY A 112 -4.66 1.04 16.86
N ASN A 113 -3.88 1.90 16.21
CA ASN A 113 -2.56 2.35 16.66
C ASN A 113 -2.51 3.87 16.80
N PHE A 114 -3.63 4.50 17.14
CA PHE A 114 -3.69 5.94 17.28
C PHE A 114 -2.80 6.39 18.45
N SER A 115 -1.86 7.31 18.23
CA SER A 115 -1.00 7.85 19.31
C SER A 115 -1.55 9.09 19.97
N GLY A 116 -2.63 9.66 19.43
CA GLY A 116 -3.36 10.78 20.00
C GLY A 116 -4.16 10.38 21.26
N ASN A 117 -5.43 10.76 21.31
CA ASN A 117 -6.30 10.44 22.45
C ASN A 117 -6.84 9.00 22.38
N TRP A 118 -5.94 8.03 22.37
CA TRP A 118 -6.24 6.63 22.11
C TRP A 118 -7.13 5.99 23.18
N TRP A 119 -7.07 6.50 24.41
CA TRP A 119 -7.90 6.06 25.53
C TRP A 119 -9.40 6.30 25.30
N ASP A 120 -9.74 7.28 24.45
CA ASP A 120 -11.12 7.64 24.14
C ASP A 120 -11.62 6.97 22.85
N VAL A 121 -10.83 6.07 22.24
CA VAL A 121 -11.26 5.29 21.08
C VAL A 121 -12.43 4.37 21.49
N PRO A 122 -13.64 4.55 20.93
CA PRO A 122 -14.82 3.79 21.37
C PRO A 122 -14.68 2.30 21.07
N ASN A 123 -15.05 1.43 22.03
CA ASN A 123 -15.14 -0.04 21.86
C ASN A 123 -13.94 -0.64 21.10
N MET A 124 -12.72 -0.33 21.54
CA MET A 124 -11.48 -0.71 20.87
C MET A 124 -11.31 -2.24 20.70
N ASP A 125 -11.92 -3.02 21.58
CA ASP A 125 -12.00 -4.49 21.51
C ASP A 125 -12.86 -5.00 20.34
N GLU A 126 -13.74 -4.16 19.80
CA GLU A 126 -14.59 -4.43 18.64
C GLU A 126 -14.28 -3.47 17.47
N ILE A 127 -13.03 -3.00 17.36
CA ILE A 127 -12.63 -2.04 16.34
C ILE A 127 -12.93 -2.55 14.92
N GLY A 128 -13.54 -1.70 14.10
CA GLY A 128 -13.83 -2.01 12.70
C GLY A 128 -12.64 -1.69 11.80
N TYR A 129 -12.34 -2.53 10.81
CA TYR A 129 -11.31 -2.21 9.81
C TYR A 129 -11.79 -1.11 8.86
N PRO A 130 -10.84 -0.34 8.28
CA PRO A 130 -11.17 0.76 7.39
C PRO A 130 -11.79 0.23 6.08
N ILE A 131 -12.65 1.06 5.51
CA ILE A 131 -13.32 0.85 4.22
C ILE A 131 -13.11 2.13 3.41
N ALA A 132 -12.81 2.02 2.11
CA ALA A 132 -12.80 3.16 1.21
C ALA A 132 -13.96 3.09 0.22
N ALA A 133 -14.72 4.17 0.11
CA ALA A 133 -15.61 4.42 -1.03
C ALA A 133 -14.84 5.26 -2.05
N VAL A 134 -14.60 4.70 -3.25
CA VAL A 134 -13.69 5.29 -4.25
C VAL A 134 -14.48 5.70 -5.49
N ALA A 135 -14.25 6.93 -5.96
CA ALA A 135 -14.78 7.44 -7.22
C ALA A 135 -13.83 7.14 -8.38
N GLU A 136 -14.37 7.10 -9.61
CA GLU A 136 -13.60 6.80 -10.83
C GLU A 136 -12.44 7.79 -11.07
N ASN A 137 -12.53 9.03 -10.57
CA ASN A 137 -11.45 10.02 -10.64
C ASN A 137 -10.35 9.82 -9.59
N GLY A 138 -10.46 8.79 -8.74
CA GLY A 138 -9.52 8.46 -7.67
C GLY A 138 -9.87 9.09 -6.32
N ALA A 139 -10.76 10.08 -6.24
CA ALA A 139 -11.17 10.63 -4.95
C ALA A 139 -11.81 9.54 -4.09
N PHE A 140 -11.49 9.48 -2.80
CA PHE A 140 -12.05 8.47 -1.92
C PHE A 140 -12.36 8.97 -0.52
N VAL A 141 -13.28 8.28 0.15
CA VAL A 141 -13.65 8.52 1.54
C VAL A 141 -13.30 7.28 2.35
N VAL A 142 -12.46 7.43 3.37
CA VAL A 142 -12.21 6.39 4.37
C VAL A 142 -13.29 6.46 5.44
N THR A 143 -13.81 5.29 5.80
CA THR A 143 -14.79 5.11 6.86
C THR A 143 -14.62 3.74 7.53
N LYS A 144 -15.52 3.38 8.45
CA LYS A 144 -15.57 2.07 9.11
C LYS A 144 -17.01 1.57 9.19
N SER A 145 -17.17 0.29 9.54
CA SER A 145 -18.51 -0.26 9.80
C SER A 145 -19.21 0.50 10.94
N PRO A 146 -20.45 1.01 10.75
CA PRO A 146 -21.15 1.83 11.75
C PRO A 146 -21.42 1.13 13.09
N GLN A 147 -21.45 -0.20 13.10
CA GLN A 147 -21.75 -1.02 14.28
C GLN A 147 -20.48 -1.44 15.04
N ARG A 148 -19.31 -0.98 14.61
CA ARG A 148 -18.02 -1.33 15.21
C ARG A 148 -17.40 -0.13 15.92
N GLY A 149 -16.52 -0.45 16.86
CA GLY A 149 -15.69 0.53 17.55
C GLY A 149 -14.68 1.20 16.64
N GLY A 150 -13.80 2.00 17.22
CA GLY A 150 -12.87 2.86 16.51
C GLY A 150 -13.42 4.26 16.27
N LEU A 151 -12.62 5.06 15.58
CA LEU A 151 -12.99 6.38 15.06
C LEU A 151 -12.19 6.65 13.79
N VAL A 152 -12.79 7.35 12.84
CA VAL A 152 -12.09 7.81 11.63
C VAL A 152 -12.10 9.33 11.62
N THR A 153 -10.93 9.92 11.86
CA THR A 153 -10.71 11.37 11.91
C THR A 153 -9.50 11.75 11.06
N GLN A 154 -9.32 13.05 10.82
CA GLN A 154 -8.11 13.53 10.15
C GLN A 154 -6.83 13.07 10.85
N ASP A 155 -6.83 12.97 12.17
CA ASP A 155 -5.64 12.59 12.93
C ASP A 155 -5.28 11.13 12.70
N THR A 156 -6.26 10.21 12.76
CA THR A 156 -6.05 8.79 12.45
C THR A 156 -5.59 8.57 11.00
N ILE A 157 -6.12 9.36 10.06
CA ILE A 157 -5.72 9.28 8.65
C ILE A 157 -4.30 9.81 8.45
N LYS A 158 -3.95 10.95 9.05
CA LYS A 158 -2.60 11.53 8.94
C LYS A 158 -1.56 10.66 9.62
N GLU A 159 -1.90 9.99 10.72
CA GLU A 159 -0.99 9.07 11.40
C GLU A 159 -0.71 7.84 10.53
N GLN A 160 -1.73 7.21 9.96
CA GLN A 160 -1.51 6.10 9.03
C GLN A 160 -0.77 6.58 7.77
N MET A 161 -1.13 7.73 7.21
CA MET A 161 -0.47 8.32 6.04
C MET A 161 1.04 8.50 6.18
N LEU A 162 1.56 8.69 7.40
CA LEU A 162 2.98 8.89 7.67
C LEU A 162 3.66 7.62 8.24
N TYR A 163 2.89 6.57 8.50
CA TYR A 163 3.40 5.33 9.08
C TYR A 163 4.32 4.62 8.09
N GLU A 164 5.53 4.27 8.53
CA GLU A 164 6.56 3.61 7.71
C GLU A 164 6.96 4.36 6.42
N ILE A 165 6.62 5.66 6.32
CA ILE A 165 7.03 6.51 5.20
C ILE A 165 8.21 7.38 5.63
N HIS A 166 9.36 7.13 5.01
CA HIS A 166 10.57 7.91 5.25
C HIS A 166 10.51 9.31 4.61
N ASP A 167 10.21 9.40 3.30
CA ASP A 167 10.06 10.67 2.59
C ASP A 167 8.65 10.76 1.95
N PRO A 168 7.73 11.55 2.53
CA PRO A 168 6.39 11.70 1.98
C PRO A 168 6.33 12.44 0.64
N ARG A 169 7.42 13.09 0.20
CA ARG A 169 7.51 13.68 -1.16
C ARG A 169 7.93 12.67 -2.22
N ALA A 170 8.43 11.51 -1.80
CA ALA A 170 9.02 10.52 -2.68
C ALA A 170 8.82 9.10 -2.13
N TYR A 171 7.59 8.74 -1.77
CA TYR A 171 7.28 7.39 -1.33
C TYR A 171 7.37 6.43 -2.52
N ILE A 172 8.38 5.56 -2.53
CA ILE A 172 8.71 4.71 -3.66
C ILE A 172 7.90 3.42 -3.60
N THR A 173 7.14 3.14 -4.67
CA THR A 173 6.47 1.85 -4.88
C THR A 173 6.80 1.29 -6.27
N PRO A 174 6.54 -0.01 -6.53
CA PRO A 174 6.74 -0.59 -7.86
C PRO A 174 5.83 0.02 -8.94
N ASP A 175 4.69 0.61 -8.56
CA ASP A 175 3.72 1.16 -9.51
C ASP A 175 3.96 2.66 -9.80
N VAL A 176 4.40 3.43 -8.80
CA VAL A 176 4.55 4.89 -8.87
C VAL A 176 5.41 5.42 -7.71
N ILE A 177 6.13 6.53 -7.90
CA ILE A 177 6.71 7.28 -6.78
C ILE A 177 5.72 8.37 -6.37
N CYS A 178 5.18 8.29 -5.16
CA CYS A 178 4.11 9.15 -4.67
C CYS A 178 4.65 10.40 -3.97
N ASP A 179 3.97 11.53 -4.19
CA ASP A 179 4.09 12.74 -3.37
C ASP A 179 2.79 12.94 -2.58
N PHE A 180 2.84 12.50 -1.33
CA PHE A 180 1.75 12.59 -0.37
C PHE A 180 1.62 14.00 0.22
N THR A 181 2.59 14.90 0.03
CA THR A 181 2.52 16.27 0.57
C THR A 181 1.48 17.13 -0.13
N THR A 182 0.95 16.67 -1.26
CA THR A 182 -0.12 17.33 -2.03
C THR A 182 -1.53 16.91 -1.59
N ALA A 183 -1.64 15.87 -0.75
CA ALA A 183 -2.90 15.33 -0.29
C ALA A 183 -3.78 16.40 0.40
N GLN A 184 -5.04 16.45 0.00
CA GLN A 184 -6.09 17.21 0.66
C GLN A 184 -6.92 16.24 1.50
N ILE A 185 -6.97 16.48 2.81
CA ILE A 185 -7.71 15.65 3.77
C ILE A 185 -8.83 16.50 4.35
N ARG A 186 -10.08 16.08 4.14
CA ARG A 186 -11.27 16.81 4.58
C ARG A 186 -12.13 15.92 5.46
N ASP A 187 -12.40 16.39 6.67
CA ASP A 187 -13.33 15.73 7.58
C ASP A 187 -14.76 16.00 7.14
N LEU A 188 -15.53 14.94 6.87
CA LEU A 188 -16.95 15.02 6.53
C LEU A 188 -17.85 14.75 7.75
N GLY A 189 -17.25 14.43 8.91
CA GLY A 189 -17.92 14.06 10.14
C GLY A 189 -18.37 12.60 10.15
N ALA A 190 -18.78 12.13 11.34
CA ALA A 190 -19.37 10.81 11.56
C ALA A 190 -18.52 9.66 10.97
N ASP A 191 -17.21 9.63 11.26
CA ASP A 191 -16.26 8.63 10.76
C ASP A 191 -16.09 8.63 9.23
N HIS A 192 -16.24 9.77 8.56
CA HIS A 192 -15.98 9.90 7.12
C HIS A 192 -14.91 10.96 6.87
N VAL A 193 -13.79 10.55 6.30
CA VAL A 193 -12.70 11.46 5.91
C VAL A 193 -12.42 11.29 4.43
N GLU A 194 -12.53 12.38 3.68
CA GLU A 194 -12.24 12.41 2.24
C GLU A 194 -10.76 12.73 2.00
N ILE A 195 -10.15 12.01 1.06
CA ILE A 195 -8.78 12.21 0.61
C ILE A 195 -8.78 12.42 -0.90
N THR A 196 -8.09 13.46 -1.36
CA THR A 196 -7.90 13.78 -2.78
C THR A 196 -6.52 14.40 -3.03
N GLY A 197 -6.15 14.55 -4.30
CA GLY A 197 -5.09 15.48 -4.71
C GLY A 197 -3.66 14.97 -4.57
N THR A 198 -3.43 13.69 -4.26
CA THR A 198 -2.06 13.14 -4.28
C THR A 198 -1.53 13.13 -5.70
N THR A 199 -0.25 13.45 -5.86
CA THR A 199 0.45 13.42 -7.15
C THR A 199 1.54 12.36 -7.14
N GLY A 200 2.04 12.02 -8.33
CA GLY A 200 3.10 11.04 -8.47
C GLY A 200 3.98 11.31 -9.68
N ARG A 201 5.05 10.52 -9.77
CA ARG A 201 5.97 10.49 -10.91
C ARG A 201 6.31 9.04 -11.26
N PRO A 202 6.90 8.77 -12.43
CA PRO A 202 7.20 7.41 -12.87
C PRO A 202 7.86 6.55 -11.80
N ALA A 203 7.50 5.27 -11.77
CA ALA A 203 8.12 4.26 -10.93
C ALA A 203 9.65 4.15 -11.18
N PRO A 204 10.43 3.59 -10.24
CA PRO A 204 11.84 3.31 -10.46
C PRO A 204 12.06 2.43 -11.71
N ASN A 205 13.19 2.64 -12.39
CA ASN A 205 13.62 1.85 -13.56
C ASN A 205 14.03 0.43 -13.18
#